data_AF-A0A1S3NPS6-F1
#
_entry.id   AF-A0A1S3NPS6-F1
#
_cell.length_a   1.000
_cell.length_b   1.000
_cell.length_c   1.000
_cell.angle_alpha   90.00
_cell.angle_beta   90.00
_cell.angle_gamma   90.00
#
_symmetry.space_group_name_H-M   'P 1'
#
loop_
_entity.id
_entity.type
_entity.pdbx_description
1 polymer ?
#
loop_
_entity_poly.entity_id
_entity_poly.type
_entity_poly.pdbx_seq_one_letter_code
_entity_poly.pdbx_strand_id
1 'polypeptide(L)'
;MSCSKIQGSMQSADTEQPRKLTLEEQRLRIQQLERQTQAEYSAAKEILENDQKAPRGGRTLSRSLPKPGLSMESIVEREKRRRCTLIEQHNGLQCSVRGKGSQLLEMEQAMKALVLDSNTDGDEQHYDQRVRELENSLEKMTIKITEAERIQKTYLQVCDHLHREVREMPMALDQLQNSVVSGQTELGKVAHMSHTAVAAVDCTKVRRGTIREGLAEETAHIRAQQTTPVSSTPQSIVKLVEDIDALREALSCTDLQELETRLVSQKAIREQLHNQMTQCEELVRQSMETLAALELQYAQLKFSVGPSSDRFERLKEEMQAELEQEEERCSHWEDKLEKAQSVLHGVEKGVNNLFFRMSCVQVKDSPRELGGLDAIEKLREIGARLPTLQTTASEKTEENTADHEKVWSFLEQSTMMEPRNYKRASSPVYDSTSEDTFQFRSQEEDCSMSREEIKRRSIQLIEVHQPKKKAQRSNTKS
;
A
#
# COMPACT_ATOMS: atom_id res chain seq x y z
N MET A 1 16.65 5.52 -44.74
CA MET A 1 15.24 5.46 -45.19
C MET A 1 14.34 5.47 -43.96
N SER A 2 13.07 5.83 -44.13
CA SER A 2 11.93 5.50 -43.24
C SER A 2 12.15 5.54 -41.71
N CYS A 3 11.80 6.67 -41.09
CA CYS A 3 10.56 6.75 -40.32
C CYS A 3 10.16 8.21 -40.05
N SER A 4 8.86 8.46 -39.92
CA SER A 4 8.28 9.81 -39.92
C SER A 4 7.51 10.10 -38.64
N LYS A 5 7.63 11.35 -38.16
CA LYS A 5 6.68 12.08 -37.28
C LYS A 5 5.67 11.23 -36.50
N ILE A 6 5.98 10.92 -35.25
CA ILE A 6 4.95 10.78 -34.21
C ILE A 6 4.91 12.11 -33.45
N GLN A 7 3.87 12.89 -33.70
CA GLN A 7 3.65 14.20 -33.07
C GLN A 7 2.20 14.30 -32.59
N GLY A 8 1.87 13.51 -31.56
CA GLY A 8 0.73 13.80 -30.68
C GLY A 8 1.21 14.81 -29.63
N SER A 9 0.68 16.03 -29.56
CA SER A 9 -0.73 16.37 -29.30
C SER A 9 -1.18 15.93 -27.90
N MET A 10 -0.48 16.39 -26.87
CA MET A 10 -1.10 16.62 -25.57
C MET A 10 -2.23 17.64 -25.76
N GLN A 11 -3.48 17.19 -25.68
CA GLN A 11 -4.65 18.05 -25.53
C GLN A 11 -5.29 17.79 -24.16
N SER A 12 -5.98 18.80 -23.64
CA SER A 12 -6.52 18.83 -22.29
C SER A 12 -7.55 17.73 -22.04
N ALA A 13 -7.59 17.26 -20.80
CA ALA A 13 -8.72 16.50 -20.27
C ALA A 13 -9.89 17.47 -20.04
N ASP A 14 -10.56 17.85 -21.13
CA ASP A 14 -11.76 18.68 -21.08
C ASP A 14 -12.89 17.91 -20.38
N THR A 15 -13.60 18.60 -19.49
CA THR A 15 -14.68 18.04 -18.68
C THR A 15 -15.79 17.42 -19.54
N GLU A 16 -16.11 16.14 -19.30
CA GLU A 16 -17.20 15.46 -20.02
C GLU A 16 -18.59 15.98 -19.61
N GLN A 17 -19.01 17.07 -20.25
CA GLN A 17 -20.44 17.25 -20.51
C GLN A 17 -20.86 16.22 -21.58
N PRO A 18 -22.02 15.55 -21.43
CA PRO A 18 -22.43 14.48 -22.33
C PRO A 18 -22.62 15.03 -23.74
N ARG A 19 -21.70 14.67 -24.65
CA ARG A 19 -21.76 15.05 -26.07
C ARG A 19 -23.09 14.55 -26.64
N LYS A 20 -23.93 15.48 -27.11
CA LYS A 20 -25.16 15.16 -27.84
C LYS A 20 -24.77 14.52 -29.18
N LEU A 21 -24.78 13.19 -29.23
CA LEU A 21 -24.52 12.39 -30.43
C LEU A 21 -25.27 13.00 -31.62
N THR A 22 -24.58 13.15 -32.75
CA THR A 22 -25.18 13.64 -33.99
C THR A 22 -26.25 12.66 -34.49
N LEU A 23 -27.15 13.15 -35.35
CA LEU A 23 -28.30 12.36 -35.80
C LEU A 23 -27.88 11.13 -36.64
N GLU A 24 -26.67 11.13 -37.22
CA GLU A 24 -26.07 9.96 -37.86
C GLU A 24 -25.46 8.98 -36.86
N GLU A 25 -24.72 9.44 -35.85
CA GLU A 25 -24.21 8.58 -34.76
C GLU A 25 -25.36 7.90 -33.99
N GLN A 26 -26.46 8.62 -33.74
CA GLN A 26 -27.67 8.05 -33.15
C GLN A 26 -28.27 6.95 -34.04
N ARG A 27 -28.38 7.18 -35.35
CA ARG A 27 -28.85 6.16 -36.31
C ARG A 27 -27.93 4.94 -36.36
N LEU A 28 -26.61 5.16 -36.36
CA LEU A 28 -25.63 4.07 -36.35
C LEU A 28 -25.73 3.25 -35.06
N ARG A 29 -25.90 3.92 -33.91
CA ARG A 29 -26.08 3.25 -32.61
C ARG A 29 -27.40 2.49 -32.51
N ILE A 30 -28.50 3.03 -33.04
CA ILE A 30 -29.78 2.32 -33.15
C ILE A 30 -29.60 1.08 -34.04
N GLN A 31 -28.99 1.21 -35.22
CA GLN A 31 -28.74 0.09 -36.13
C GLN A 31 -27.77 -0.96 -35.54
N GLN A 32 -26.94 -0.58 -34.57
CA GLN A 32 -26.08 -1.51 -33.83
C GLN A 32 -26.89 -2.25 -32.74
N LEU A 33 -27.74 -1.54 -32.00
CA LEU A 33 -28.65 -2.12 -30.99
C LEU A 33 -29.71 -3.04 -31.62
N GLU A 34 -30.22 -2.71 -32.80
CA GLU A 34 -31.11 -3.56 -33.59
C GLU A 34 -30.43 -4.88 -33.98
N ARG A 35 -29.16 -4.84 -34.42
CA ARG A 35 -28.38 -6.06 -34.69
C ARG A 35 -28.10 -6.87 -33.43
N GLN A 36 -27.83 -6.21 -32.29
CA GLN A 36 -27.63 -6.91 -31.01
C GLN A 36 -28.91 -7.59 -30.54
N THR A 37 -30.04 -6.89 -30.49
CA THR A 37 -31.34 -7.49 -30.12
C THR A 37 -31.80 -8.56 -31.12
N GLN A 38 -31.50 -8.43 -32.42
CA GLN A 38 -31.78 -9.48 -33.39
C GLN A 38 -30.88 -10.72 -33.21
N ALA A 39 -29.60 -10.53 -32.83
CA ALA A 39 -28.69 -11.62 -32.49
C ALA A 39 -29.14 -12.33 -31.20
N GLU A 40 -29.45 -11.58 -30.14
CA GLU A 40 -30.01 -12.08 -28.88
C GLU A 40 -31.32 -12.84 -29.11
N TYR A 41 -32.23 -12.30 -29.94
CA TYR A 41 -33.46 -12.99 -30.32
C TYR A 41 -33.19 -14.28 -31.11
N SER A 42 -32.17 -14.30 -31.98
CA SER A 42 -31.77 -15.52 -32.70
C SER A 42 -31.19 -16.59 -31.76
N ALA A 43 -30.36 -16.20 -30.79
CA ALA A 43 -29.82 -17.09 -29.77
C ALA A 43 -30.92 -17.61 -28.82
N ALA A 44 -31.83 -16.74 -28.38
CA ALA A 44 -32.99 -17.13 -27.57
C ALA A 44 -33.93 -18.08 -28.34
N LYS A 45 -34.09 -17.88 -29.65
CA LYS A 45 -34.83 -18.80 -30.52
C LYS A 45 -34.11 -20.14 -30.69
N GLU A 46 -32.78 -20.15 -30.83
CA GLU A 46 -31.99 -21.37 -30.90
C GLU A 46 -32.05 -22.16 -29.58
N ILE A 47 -31.96 -21.48 -28.43
CA ILE A 47 -32.19 -22.07 -27.10
C ILE A 47 -33.60 -22.67 -27.03
N LEU A 48 -34.65 -21.92 -27.44
CA LEU A 48 -36.03 -22.43 -27.49
C LEU A 48 -36.23 -23.59 -28.47
N GLU A 49 -35.47 -23.70 -29.55
CA GLU A 49 -35.53 -24.84 -30.48
C GLU A 49 -34.77 -26.06 -29.93
N ASN A 50 -33.67 -25.82 -29.21
CA ASN A 50 -32.92 -26.86 -28.53
C ASN A 50 -33.67 -27.38 -27.29
N ASP A 51 -34.38 -26.55 -26.53
CA ASP A 51 -35.32 -26.94 -25.47
C ASP A 51 -36.58 -27.66 -26.01
N GLN A 52 -36.89 -27.50 -27.30
CA GLN A 52 -37.91 -28.31 -27.99
C GLN A 52 -37.40 -29.68 -28.43
N LYS A 53 -36.09 -29.83 -28.63
CA LYS A 53 -35.40 -31.11 -28.91
C LYS A 53 -34.97 -31.83 -27.63
N ALA A 54 -34.74 -31.10 -26.54
CA ALA A 54 -34.54 -31.64 -25.21
C ALA A 54 -35.82 -32.36 -24.73
N PRO A 55 -35.72 -33.50 -24.02
CA PRO A 55 -36.88 -34.17 -23.45
C PRO A 55 -37.52 -33.31 -22.36
N ARG A 56 -38.52 -32.50 -22.72
CA ARG A 56 -39.24 -31.63 -21.78
C ARG A 56 -39.82 -32.45 -20.62
N GLY A 57 -39.26 -32.24 -19.43
CA GLY A 57 -39.61 -32.93 -18.17
C GLY A 57 -40.97 -32.53 -17.58
N GLY A 58 -41.99 -32.36 -18.42
CA GLY A 58 -43.37 -32.16 -17.99
C GLY A 58 -43.88 -33.42 -17.30
N ARG A 59 -43.93 -33.40 -15.96
CA ARG A 59 -44.34 -34.55 -15.14
C ARG A 59 -45.85 -34.76 -15.15
N THR A 60 -46.41 -35.14 -16.29
CA THR A 60 -47.50 -36.12 -16.26
C THR A 60 -46.92 -37.42 -15.72
N LEU A 61 -47.51 -37.98 -14.67
CA LEU A 61 -47.12 -39.28 -14.11
C LEU A 61 -47.63 -40.45 -14.99
N SER A 62 -47.45 -40.32 -16.30
CA SER A 62 -47.47 -41.43 -17.25
C SER A 62 -46.29 -42.34 -16.92
N ARG A 63 -46.49 -43.26 -15.98
CA ARG A 63 -45.57 -44.34 -15.62
C ARG A 63 -45.23 -45.13 -16.88
N SER A 64 -44.15 -44.75 -17.57
CA SER A 64 -43.74 -45.39 -18.80
C SER A 64 -43.41 -46.84 -18.48
N LEU A 65 -44.22 -47.74 -19.03
CA LEU A 65 -43.91 -49.17 -19.01
C LEU A 65 -42.50 -49.35 -19.56
N PRO A 66 -41.61 -50.11 -18.88
CA PRO A 66 -40.27 -50.34 -19.39
C PRO A 66 -40.35 -50.88 -20.82
N LYS A 67 -39.71 -50.20 -21.77
CA LYS A 67 -39.57 -50.73 -23.13
C LYS A 67 -38.88 -52.09 -23.04
N PRO A 68 -39.41 -53.16 -23.66
CA PRO A 68 -38.75 -54.45 -23.64
C PRO A 68 -37.41 -54.35 -24.38
N GLY A 69 -36.27 -54.69 -23.77
CA GLY A 69 -36.06 -55.00 -22.36
C GLY A 69 -34.60 -55.33 -22.12
N LEU A 70 -33.80 -54.35 -21.69
CA LEU A 70 -32.41 -54.60 -21.31
C LEU A 70 -32.37 -55.50 -20.07
N SER A 71 -31.50 -56.52 -20.06
CA SER A 71 -31.27 -57.32 -18.85
C SER A 71 -30.90 -56.40 -17.67
N MET A 72 -31.37 -56.75 -16.47
CA MET A 72 -30.95 -56.10 -15.23
C MET A 72 -29.43 -56.10 -15.08
N GLU A 73 -28.73 -57.11 -15.60
CA GLU A 73 -27.27 -57.19 -15.62
C GLU A 73 -26.68 -56.03 -16.44
N SER A 74 -27.26 -55.72 -17.61
CA SER A 74 -26.85 -54.61 -18.47
C SER A 74 -27.15 -53.23 -17.83
N ILE A 75 -28.19 -53.14 -17.00
CA ILE A 75 -28.53 -51.93 -16.24
C ILE A 75 -27.51 -51.72 -15.11
N VAL A 76 -27.22 -52.76 -14.31
CA VAL A 76 -26.19 -52.73 -13.27
C VAL A 76 -24.82 -52.40 -13.86
N GLU A 77 -24.42 -53.05 -14.96
CA GLU A 77 -23.18 -52.76 -15.68
C GLU A 77 -23.08 -51.30 -16.17
N ARG A 78 -24.18 -50.74 -16.70
CA ARG A 78 -24.20 -49.34 -17.14
C ARG A 78 -23.98 -48.39 -15.97
N GLU A 79 -24.73 -48.54 -14.89
CA GLU A 79 -24.61 -47.62 -13.75
C GLU A 79 -23.28 -47.83 -12.99
N LYS A 80 -22.71 -49.04 -12.95
CA LYS A 80 -21.35 -49.28 -12.46
C LYS A 80 -20.31 -48.53 -13.26
N ARG A 81 -20.31 -48.64 -14.60
CA ARG A 81 -19.38 -47.90 -15.47
C ARG A 81 -19.58 -46.39 -15.35
N ARG A 82 -20.83 -45.93 -15.33
CA ARG A 82 -21.19 -44.51 -15.12
C ARG A 82 -20.63 -43.99 -13.80
N ARG A 83 -20.76 -44.74 -12.70
CA ARG A 83 -20.17 -44.41 -11.40
C ARG A 83 -18.65 -44.30 -11.49
N CYS A 84 -17.95 -45.23 -12.15
CA CYS A 84 -16.51 -45.12 -12.34
C CYS A 84 -16.11 -43.85 -13.12
N THR A 85 -16.76 -43.56 -14.25
CA THR A 85 -16.46 -42.33 -15.02
C THR A 85 -16.75 -41.04 -14.24
N LEU A 86 -17.72 -41.04 -13.33
CA LEU A 86 -18.00 -39.91 -12.44
C LEU A 86 -16.94 -39.77 -11.33
N ILE A 87 -16.44 -40.89 -10.78
CA ILE A 87 -15.32 -40.89 -9.82
C ILE A 87 -14.05 -40.37 -10.49
N GLU A 88 -13.72 -40.82 -11.69
CA GLU A 88 -12.55 -40.36 -12.45
C GLU A 88 -12.58 -38.84 -12.69
N GLN A 89 -13.74 -38.30 -13.08
CA GLN A 89 -13.95 -36.87 -13.30
C GLN A 89 -13.89 -36.05 -12.00
N HIS A 90 -14.57 -36.50 -10.93
CA HIS A 90 -14.50 -35.86 -9.62
C HIS A 90 -13.07 -35.84 -9.06
N ASN A 91 -12.37 -36.98 -9.08
CA ASN A 91 -10.98 -37.08 -8.60
C ASN A 91 -10.04 -36.13 -9.38
N GLY A 92 -10.23 -36.00 -10.69
CA GLY A 92 -9.49 -35.04 -11.52
C GLY A 92 -9.70 -33.59 -11.09
N LEU A 93 -10.96 -33.20 -10.87
CA LEU A 93 -11.32 -31.85 -10.38
C LEU A 93 -10.77 -31.59 -8.97
N GLN A 94 -10.91 -32.55 -8.05
CA GLN A 94 -10.38 -32.45 -6.69
C GLN A 94 -8.85 -32.32 -6.67
N CYS A 95 -8.14 -32.89 -7.65
CA CYS A 95 -6.71 -32.65 -7.83
C CYS A 95 -6.40 -31.26 -8.39
N SER A 96 -7.24 -30.72 -9.29
CA SER A 96 -7.13 -29.35 -9.81
C SER A 96 -7.36 -28.30 -8.71
N VAL A 97 -8.45 -28.42 -7.94
CA VAL A 97 -8.78 -27.61 -6.75
C VAL A 97 -7.60 -27.58 -5.79
N ARG A 98 -7.09 -28.76 -5.40
CA ARG A 98 -5.95 -28.85 -4.49
C ARG A 98 -4.68 -28.21 -5.06
N GLY A 99 -4.45 -28.33 -6.37
CA GLY A 99 -3.33 -27.66 -7.06
C GLY A 99 -3.43 -26.14 -7.01
N LYS A 100 -4.57 -25.58 -7.45
CA LYS A 100 -4.87 -24.14 -7.37
C LYS A 100 -4.74 -23.61 -5.94
N GLY A 101 -5.32 -24.30 -4.97
CA GLY A 101 -5.24 -23.93 -3.55
C GLY A 101 -3.82 -23.94 -2.98
N SER A 102 -2.97 -24.90 -3.37
CA SER A 102 -1.56 -24.91 -2.98
C SER A 102 -0.76 -23.75 -3.59
N GLN A 103 -0.98 -23.43 -4.87
CA GLN A 103 -0.32 -22.29 -5.53
C GLN A 103 -0.73 -20.95 -4.90
N LEU A 104 -2.00 -20.80 -4.54
CA LEU A 104 -2.55 -19.62 -3.88
C LEU A 104 -1.96 -19.45 -2.47
N LEU A 105 -1.84 -20.55 -1.71
CA LEU A 105 -1.18 -20.59 -0.41
C LEU A 105 0.31 -20.20 -0.50
N GLU A 106 1.03 -20.76 -1.48
CA GLU A 106 2.45 -20.47 -1.73
C GLU A 106 2.67 -18.99 -2.08
N MET A 107 1.83 -18.43 -2.97
CA MET A 107 1.87 -17.01 -3.33
C MET A 107 1.57 -16.10 -2.12
N GLU A 108 0.59 -16.44 -1.28
CA GLU A 108 0.29 -15.64 -0.09
C GLU A 108 1.40 -15.74 0.98
N GLN A 109 2.05 -16.90 1.11
CA GLN A 109 3.24 -17.06 1.97
C GLN A 109 4.43 -16.24 1.46
N ALA A 110 4.68 -16.24 0.15
CA ALA A 110 5.73 -15.42 -0.46
C ALA A 110 5.47 -13.91 -0.25
N MET A 111 4.23 -13.45 -0.40
CA MET A 111 3.88 -12.06 -0.08
C MET A 111 4.06 -11.73 1.41
N LYS A 112 3.67 -12.63 2.32
CA LYS A 112 3.88 -12.45 3.77
C LYS A 112 5.37 -12.40 4.13
N ALA A 113 6.22 -13.19 3.47
CA ALA A 113 7.68 -13.12 3.64
C ALA A 113 8.24 -11.76 3.17
N LEU A 114 7.87 -11.29 1.97
CA LEU A 114 8.29 -9.97 1.46
C LEU A 114 7.82 -8.80 2.34
N VAL A 115 6.64 -8.91 2.95
CA VAL A 115 6.14 -7.92 3.93
C VAL A 115 6.94 -8.00 5.24
N LEU A 116 7.33 -9.19 5.71
CA LEU A 116 8.17 -9.32 6.91
C LEU A 116 9.59 -8.79 6.69
N ASP A 117 10.21 -9.10 5.55
CA ASP A 117 11.54 -8.61 5.15
C ASP A 117 11.59 -7.09 4.94
N SER A 118 10.45 -6.44 4.69
CA SER A 118 10.33 -4.97 4.62
C SER A 118 9.89 -4.32 5.93
N ASN A 119 9.63 -5.10 6.98
CA ASN A 119 9.39 -4.64 8.36
C ASN A 119 10.59 -4.96 9.28
N THR A 120 11.82 -4.82 8.78
CA THR A 120 13.03 -4.90 9.62
C THR A 120 13.19 -3.63 10.46
N ASP A 121 12.37 -3.53 11.51
CA ASP A 121 12.29 -2.45 12.50
C ASP A 121 13.67 -1.99 13.03
N GLY A 122 14.64 -2.90 13.13
CA GLY A 122 16.03 -2.58 13.49
C GLY A 122 16.80 -1.75 12.45
N ASP A 123 16.53 -1.92 11.16
CA ASP A 123 17.14 -1.13 10.09
C ASP A 123 16.50 0.27 10.02
N GLU A 124 15.17 0.38 10.10
CA GLU A 124 14.48 1.68 10.16
C GLU A 124 14.96 2.50 11.37
N GLN A 125 15.04 1.91 12.56
CA GLN A 125 15.57 2.58 13.75
C GLN A 125 17.03 3.04 13.59
N HIS A 126 17.86 2.26 12.87
CA HIS A 126 19.23 2.66 12.55
C HIS A 126 19.28 3.83 11.55
N TYR A 127 18.44 3.82 10.50
CA TYR A 127 18.31 4.95 9.58
C TYR A 127 17.80 6.22 10.27
N ASP A 128 16.76 6.12 11.10
CA ASP A 128 16.22 7.24 11.89
C ASP A 128 17.25 7.81 12.88
N GLN A 129 18.04 6.95 13.53
CA GLN A 129 19.15 7.38 14.37
C GLN A 129 20.22 8.10 13.55
N ARG A 130 20.53 7.57 12.35
CA ARG A 130 21.53 8.16 11.45
C ARG A 130 21.09 9.49 10.83
N VAL A 131 19.81 9.66 10.50
CA VAL A 131 19.23 10.94 10.06
C VAL A 131 19.38 11.97 11.17
N ARG A 132 18.98 11.65 12.40
CA ARG A 132 19.11 12.54 13.57
C ARG A 132 20.57 12.94 13.84
N GLU A 133 21.54 12.05 13.65
CA GLU A 133 22.97 12.38 13.72
C GLU A 133 23.40 13.38 12.63
N LEU A 134 22.95 13.18 11.40
CA LEU A 134 23.29 14.03 10.26
C LEU A 134 22.66 15.42 10.41
N GLU A 135 21.38 15.52 10.78
CA GLU A 135 20.69 16.78 11.12
C GLU A 135 21.44 17.55 12.22
N ASN A 136 21.77 16.87 13.33
CA ASN A 136 22.57 17.42 14.42
C ASN A 136 23.96 17.88 13.97
N SER A 137 24.55 17.26 12.95
CA SER A 137 25.85 17.67 12.41
C SER A 137 25.73 18.88 11.47
N LEU A 138 24.64 18.97 10.71
CA LEU A 138 24.32 20.04 9.78
C LEU A 138 23.99 21.32 10.54
N GLU A 139 23.12 21.27 11.56
CA GLU A 139 22.82 22.41 12.42
C GLU A 139 24.09 22.98 13.08
N LYS A 140 24.95 22.10 13.61
CA LYS A 140 26.27 22.49 14.16
C LYS A 140 27.21 23.07 13.12
N MET A 141 27.04 22.75 11.84
CA MET A 141 27.78 23.39 10.74
C MET A 141 27.19 24.77 10.41
N THR A 142 25.87 24.90 10.30
CA THR A 142 25.16 26.18 10.08
C THR A 142 25.46 27.21 11.18
N ILE A 143 25.50 26.79 12.45
CA ILE A 143 25.89 27.66 13.57
C ILE A 143 27.35 28.14 13.43
N LYS A 144 28.27 27.27 12.98
CA LYS A 144 29.67 27.65 12.72
C LYS A 144 29.81 28.59 11.53
N ILE A 145 29.03 28.38 10.46
CA ILE A 145 29.02 29.25 9.27
C ILE A 145 28.53 30.65 9.66
N THR A 146 27.37 30.77 10.30
CA THR A 146 26.80 32.07 10.69
C THR A 146 27.68 32.84 11.69
N GLU A 147 28.37 32.16 12.62
CA GLU A 147 29.36 32.80 13.49
C GLU A 147 30.63 33.22 12.73
N ALA A 148 31.11 32.42 11.77
CA ALA A 148 32.23 32.78 10.90
C ALA A 148 31.90 33.99 10.01
N GLU A 149 30.69 34.06 9.45
CA GLU A 149 30.17 35.22 8.71
C GLU A 149 30.10 36.47 9.60
N ARG A 150 29.62 36.33 10.84
CA ARG A 150 29.58 37.41 11.83
C ARG A 150 30.98 37.95 12.12
N ILE A 151 31.94 37.06 12.33
CA ILE A 151 33.36 37.39 12.56
C ILE A 151 33.97 38.06 11.32
N GLN A 152 33.76 37.51 10.12
CA GLN A 152 34.23 38.08 8.85
C GLN A 152 33.68 39.50 8.62
N LYS A 153 32.39 39.71 8.89
CA LYS A 153 31.74 41.03 8.81
C LYS A 153 32.36 42.03 9.79
N THR A 154 32.69 41.60 11.01
CA THR A 154 33.42 42.44 11.98
C THR A 154 34.83 42.79 11.49
N TYR A 155 35.59 41.83 10.95
CA TYR A 155 36.91 42.12 10.38
C TYR A 155 36.85 43.10 9.20
N LEU A 156 35.88 42.95 8.29
CA LEU A 156 35.68 43.90 7.18
C LEU A 156 35.39 45.32 7.70
N GLN A 157 34.54 45.47 8.72
CA GLN A 157 34.27 46.78 9.34
C GLN A 157 35.52 47.42 9.96
N VAL A 158 36.40 46.62 10.58
CA VAL A 158 37.69 47.11 11.11
C VAL A 158 38.63 47.52 9.95
N CYS A 159 38.72 46.71 8.89
CA CYS A 159 39.48 47.08 7.70
C CYS A 159 38.97 48.38 7.06
N ASP A 160 37.66 48.56 6.91
CA ASP A 160 37.05 49.77 6.36
C ASP A 160 37.22 51.00 7.28
N HIS A 161 37.47 50.80 8.58
CA HIS A 161 37.83 51.88 9.50
C HIS A 161 39.29 52.31 9.31
N LEU A 162 40.23 51.35 9.33
CA LEU A 162 41.66 51.61 9.16
C LEU A 162 41.95 52.23 7.78
N HIS A 163 41.29 51.77 6.72
CA HIS A 163 41.41 52.36 5.38
C HIS A 163 40.84 53.79 5.28
N ARG A 164 39.96 54.22 6.19
CA ARG A 164 39.53 55.63 6.26
C ARG A 164 40.54 56.48 7.00
N GLU A 165 41.03 56.04 8.16
CA GLU A 165 42.07 56.74 8.91
C GLU A 165 43.34 56.95 8.09
N VAL A 166 43.79 55.93 7.36
CA VAL A 166 44.95 56.03 6.44
C VAL A 166 44.70 56.99 5.26
N ARG A 167 43.45 57.21 4.84
CA ARG A 167 43.09 58.23 3.82
C ARG A 167 42.94 59.64 4.39
N GLU A 168 42.64 59.76 5.68
CA GLU A 168 42.46 61.04 6.37
C GLU A 168 43.78 61.59 6.92
N MET A 169 44.72 60.71 7.28
CA MET A 169 46.06 61.07 7.78
C MET A 169 46.84 62.05 6.88
N PRO A 170 46.88 61.93 5.54
CA PRO A 170 47.55 62.92 4.69
C PRO A 170 47.01 64.35 4.85
N MET A 171 45.68 64.51 4.98
CA MET A 171 45.08 65.82 5.19
C MET A 171 45.44 66.42 6.56
N ALA A 172 45.60 65.59 7.59
CA ALA A 172 46.08 66.03 8.90
C ALA A 172 47.57 66.42 8.86
N LEU A 173 48.39 65.68 8.12
CA LEU A 173 49.81 66.01 7.89
C LEU A 173 49.95 67.32 7.09
N ASP A 174 49.16 67.54 6.05
CA ASP A 174 49.13 68.79 5.29
C ASP A 174 48.74 69.98 6.18
N GLN A 175 47.73 69.83 7.05
CA GLN A 175 47.33 70.88 8.00
C GLN A 175 48.44 71.21 9.00
N LEU A 176 49.14 70.19 9.51
CA LEU A 176 50.28 70.36 10.42
C LEU A 176 51.47 71.02 9.70
N GLN A 177 51.79 70.58 8.49
CA GLN A 177 52.87 71.15 7.67
C GLN A 177 52.60 72.62 7.32
N ASN A 178 51.37 72.98 6.92
CA ASN A 178 50.99 74.37 6.68
C ASN A 178 51.10 75.22 7.95
N SER A 179 50.75 74.67 9.11
CA SER A 179 50.90 75.35 10.41
C SER A 179 52.38 75.57 10.77
N VAL A 180 53.24 74.59 10.51
CA VAL A 180 54.71 74.69 10.71
C VAL A 180 55.32 75.73 9.75
N VAL A 181 54.95 75.70 8.47
CA VAL A 181 55.43 76.69 7.47
C VAL A 181 54.99 78.11 7.85
N SER A 182 53.73 78.28 8.29
CA SER A 182 53.24 79.57 8.79
C SER A 182 54.09 80.07 9.97
N GLY A 183 54.31 79.22 10.98
CA GLY A 183 55.17 79.54 12.14
C GLY A 183 56.62 79.86 11.75
N GLN A 184 57.19 79.16 10.76
CA GLN A 184 58.52 79.46 10.21
C GLN A 184 58.56 80.83 9.53
N THR A 185 57.51 81.23 8.79
CA THR A 185 57.48 82.57 8.18
C THR A 185 57.35 83.69 9.20
N GLU A 186 56.58 83.52 10.27
CA GLU A 186 56.51 84.50 11.37
C GLU A 186 57.85 84.59 12.12
N LEU A 187 58.48 83.44 12.41
CA LEU A 187 59.83 83.41 13.02
C LEU A 187 60.86 84.10 12.12
N GLY A 188 60.78 83.92 10.79
CA GLY A 188 61.63 84.59 9.82
C GLY A 188 61.45 86.12 9.81
N LYS A 189 60.21 86.61 9.92
CA LYS A 189 59.93 88.05 10.08
C LYS A 189 60.53 88.59 11.38
N VAL A 190 60.34 87.89 12.51
CA VAL A 190 60.90 88.29 13.81
C VAL A 190 62.43 88.28 13.79
N ALA A 191 63.06 87.29 13.14
CA ALA A 191 64.50 87.23 12.95
C ALA A 191 65.00 88.41 12.10
N HIS A 192 64.33 88.74 10.99
CA HIS A 192 64.68 89.89 10.17
C HIS A 192 64.51 91.22 10.92
N MET A 193 63.44 91.39 11.70
CA MET A 193 63.25 92.54 12.59
C MET A 193 64.38 92.66 13.62
N SER A 194 64.78 91.53 14.22
CA SER A 194 65.90 91.47 15.17
C SER A 194 67.23 91.86 14.51
N HIS A 195 67.56 91.31 13.33
CA HIS A 195 68.76 91.69 12.57
C HIS A 195 68.75 93.18 12.18
N THR A 196 67.61 93.73 11.75
CA THR A 196 67.48 95.16 11.43
C THR A 196 67.65 96.03 12.68
N ALA A 197 67.12 95.61 13.83
CA ALA A 197 67.32 96.32 15.10
C ALA A 197 68.78 96.28 15.57
N VAL A 198 69.46 95.12 15.46
CA VAL A 198 70.90 94.99 15.74
C VAL A 198 71.73 95.87 14.81
N ALA A 199 71.44 95.86 13.50
CA ALA A 199 72.11 96.72 12.53
C ALA A 199 71.90 98.22 12.85
N ALA A 200 70.70 98.64 13.26
CA ALA A 200 70.44 100.02 13.70
C ALA A 200 71.19 100.38 15.00
N VAL A 201 71.29 99.44 15.94
CA VAL A 201 72.10 99.57 17.15
C VAL A 201 73.59 99.68 16.81
N ASP A 202 74.09 98.92 15.85
CA ASP A 202 75.50 98.98 15.44
C ASP A 202 75.80 100.24 14.60
N CYS A 203 74.90 100.68 13.73
CA CYS A 203 75.01 101.99 13.07
C CYS A 203 75.00 103.16 14.07
N THR A 204 74.23 103.07 15.16
CA THR A 204 74.26 104.10 16.22
C THR A 204 75.49 104.00 17.12
N LYS A 205 76.03 102.79 17.38
CA LYS A 205 77.37 102.61 17.99
C LYS A 205 78.47 103.22 17.12
N VAL A 206 78.49 102.96 15.82
CA VAL A 206 79.49 103.48 14.87
C VAL A 206 79.38 105.00 14.74
N ARG A 207 78.17 105.56 14.71
CA ARG A 207 77.96 107.03 14.77
C ARG A 207 78.42 107.64 16.09
N ARG A 208 78.20 106.97 17.22
CA ARG A 208 78.83 107.31 18.51
C ARG A 208 80.37 107.18 18.48
N GLY A 209 80.89 106.26 17.69
CA GLY A 209 82.32 106.05 17.43
C GLY A 209 82.92 107.26 16.74
N THR A 210 82.39 107.65 15.58
CA THR A 210 82.84 108.84 14.82
C THR A 210 82.63 110.15 15.58
N ILE A 211 81.55 110.27 16.38
CA ILE A 211 81.37 111.42 17.29
C ILE A 211 82.41 111.43 18.44
N ARG A 212 82.91 110.26 18.87
CA ARG A 212 84.06 110.17 19.78
C ARG A 212 85.38 110.46 19.08
N GLU A 213 85.55 110.01 17.85
CA GLU A 213 86.76 110.20 17.03
C GLU A 213 87.00 111.69 16.78
N GLY A 214 85.95 112.46 16.49
CA GLY A 214 85.98 113.93 16.44
C GLY A 214 86.07 114.65 17.80
N LEU A 215 86.23 113.92 18.90
CA LEU A 215 86.36 114.44 20.28
C LEU A 215 87.50 113.74 21.06
N ALA A 216 88.41 113.05 20.37
CA ALA A 216 89.48 112.25 20.99
C ALA A 216 90.80 112.26 20.19
N GLU A 217 91.19 113.41 19.66
CA GLU A 217 92.59 113.68 19.26
C GLU A 217 93.48 114.03 20.49
N GLU A 218 93.05 113.63 21.70
CA GLU A 218 93.74 113.91 22.96
C GLU A 218 93.74 112.68 23.91
N THR A 219 94.94 112.22 24.27
CA THR A 219 95.30 111.12 25.21
C THR A 219 94.97 109.67 24.81
N ALA A 220 95.76 108.72 25.34
CA ALA A 220 95.87 107.35 24.82
C ALA A 220 96.22 106.30 25.91
N HIS A 221 96.24 105.00 25.51
CA HIS A 221 96.59 103.81 26.31
C HIS A 221 95.54 103.40 27.39
N ILE A 222 95.22 102.13 27.70
CA ILE A 222 95.54 100.76 27.21
C ILE A 222 94.48 99.79 27.88
N ARG A 223 94.18 98.50 27.58
CA ARG A 223 94.71 97.35 26.80
C ARG A 223 93.54 96.41 26.39
N ALA A 224 93.81 95.23 25.81
CA ALA A 224 92.87 94.12 25.50
C ALA A 224 92.45 93.28 26.76
N GLN A 225 91.51 92.31 26.77
CA GLN A 225 91.11 91.16 25.89
C GLN A 225 89.64 90.71 26.25
N GLN A 226 88.92 89.63 25.86
CA GLN A 226 88.99 88.35 25.06
C GLN A 226 87.52 87.97 24.62
N THR A 227 87.19 87.38 23.45
CA THR A 227 87.00 85.93 23.05
C THR A 227 86.04 85.03 23.89
N THR A 228 85.20 84.10 23.36
CA THR A 228 84.88 83.69 21.96
C THR A 228 83.40 83.31 21.63
N PRO A 229 82.86 82.06 21.76
CA PRO A 229 81.96 81.53 20.69
C PRO A 229 80.60 80.88 21.05
N VAL A 230 79.90 80.46 19.98
CA VAL A 230 78.59 79.79 19.82
C VAL A 230 78.35 78.55 20.71
N SER A 231 77.08 78.33 21.08
CA SER A 231 76.48 77.00 21.35
C SER A 231 75.10 76.88 20.68
N SER A 232 74.73 75.69 20.21
CA SER A 232 73.55 75.44 19.37
C SER A 232 72.43 74.64 20.08
N THR A 233 71.17 74.91 19.72
CA THR A 233 69.98 74.22 20.25
C THR A 233 69.38 73.22 19.25
N PRO A 234 69.40 71.90 19.50
CA PRO A 234 68.80 70.90 18.62
C PRO A 234 67.49 70.29 19.18
N GLN A 235 66.53 71.10 19.65
CA GLN A 235 65.25 70.58 20.19
C GLN A 235 64.21 70.19 19.12
N SER A 236 64.44 70.47 17.83
CA SER A 236 63.54 70.07 16.74
C SER A 236 63.92 68.75 16.06
N ILE A 237 65.18 68.30 16.17
CA ILE A 237 65.65 67.09 15.49
C ILE A 237 65.33 65.85 16.33
N VAL A 238 65.50 65.94 17.66
CA VAL A 238 65.17 64.84 18.59
C VAL A 238 63.70 64.45 18.44
N LYS A 239 62.77 65.42 18.47
CA LYS A 239 61.34 65.15 18.23
C LYS A 239 61.04 64.50 16.88
N LEU A 240 61.69 64.96 15.79
CA LEU A 240 61.47 64.36 14.48
C LEU A 240 61.94 62.88 14.45
N VAL A 241 62.99 62.54 15.19
CA VAL A 241 63.45 61.15 15.36
C VAL A 241 62.50 60.37 16.26
N GLU A 242 62.03 60.93 17.37
CA GLU A 242 61.03 60.33 18.27
C GLU A 242 59.71 60.02 17.54
N ASP A 243 59.20 60.96 16.72
CA ASP A 243 57.98 60.80 15.93
C ASP A 243 58.17 59.75 14.80
N ILE A 244 59.35 59.69 14.17
CA ILE A 244 59.70 58.67 13.17
C ILE A 244 59.84 57.29 13.81
N ASP A 245 60.48 57.18 14.98
CA ASP A 245 60.63 55.91 15.69
C ASP A 245 59.29 55.42 16.27
N ALA A 246 58.40 56.33 16.71
CA ALA A 246 57.03 55.98 17.10
C ALA A 246 56.20 55.44 15.91
N LEU A 247 56.32 56.04 14.73
CA LEU A 247 55.69 55.52 13.50
C LEU A 247 56.28 54.15 13.10
N ARG A 248 57.60 53.98 13.23
CA ARG A 248 58.32 52.72 12.95
C ARG A 248 57.95 51.60 13.91
N GLU A 249 57.76 51.90 15.19
CA GLU A 249 57.27 50.96 16.21
C GLU A 249 55.80 50.58 15.95
N ALA A 250 54.94 51.57 15.70
CA ALA A 250 53.52 51.35 15.37
C ALA A 250 53.30 50.52 14.10
N LEU A 251 54.19 50.63 13.10
CA LEU A 251 54.12 49.84 11.86
C LEU A 251 54.78 48.46 11.97
N SER A 252 55.73 48.26 12.89
CA SER A 252 56.35 46.95 13.20
C SER A 252 56.83 46.15 11.96
N CYS A 253 57.29 46.89 10.94
CA CYS A 253 57.92 46.38 9.71
C CYS A 253 59.07 47.34 9.38
N THR A 254 60.33 46.91 9.53
CA THR A 254 61.50 47.78 9.27
C THR A 254 61.98 47.77 7.83
N ASP A 255 61.37 46.94 6.98
CA ASP A 255 61.69 46.82 5.55
C ASP A 255 60.39 46.87 4.72
N LEU A 256 60.41 47.65 3.64
CA LEU A 256 59.32 47.74 2.67
C LEU A 256 59.09 46.39 1.97
N GLN A 257 60.15 45.59 1.79
CA GLN A 257 60.10 44.26 1.18
C GLN A 257 59.44 43.23 2.12
N GLU A 258 59.48 43.43 3.44
CA GLU A 258 58.71 42.64 4.39
C GLU A 258 57.20 42.96 4.29
N LEU A 259 56.84 44.24 4.14
CA LEU A 259 55.46 44.64 3.93
C LEU A 259 54.89 44.09 2.61
N GLU A 260 55.67 44.11 1.53
CA GLU A 260 55.29 43.52 0.24
C GLU A 260 55.08 42.00 0.35
N THR A 261 56.00 41.27 0.98
CA THR A 261 55.85 39.82 1.16
C THR A 261 54.70 39.44 2.11
N ARG A 262 54.41 40.26 3.13
CA ARG A 262 53.19 40.13 3.96
C ARG A 262 51.91 40.39 3.14
N LEU A 263 51.89 41.39 2.24
CA LEU A 263 50.74 41.63 1.34
C LEU A 263 50.54 40.51 0.32
N VAL A 264 51.62 39.99 -0.28
CA VAL A 264 51.55 38.87 -1.23
C VAL A 264 51.07 37.58 -0.54
N SER A 265 51.56 37.27 0.65
CA SER A 265 51.10 36.10 1.42
C SER A 265 49.66 36.27 1.93
N GLN A 266 49.26 37.48 2.37
CA GLN A 266 47.87 37.77 2.72
C GLN A 266 46.92 37.60 1.52
N LYS A 267 47.34 38.05 0.32
CA LYS A 267 46.58 37.83 -0.92
C LYS A 267 46.43 36.34 -1.22
N ALA A 268 47.51 35.56 -1.15
CA ALA A 268 47.49 34.12 -1.38
C ALA A 268 46.60 33.38 -0.36
N ILE A 269 46.65 33.75 0.93
CA ILE A 269 45.78 33.21 1.97
C ILE A 269 44.30 33.53 1.68
N ARG A 270 43.98 34.75 1.23
CA ARG A 270 42.61 35.13 0.85
C ARG A 270 42.11 34.35 -0.37
N GLU A 271 42.99 34.09 -1.33
CA GLU A 271 42.70 33.32 -2.55
C GLU A 271 42.50 31.83 -2.23
N GLN A 272 43.31 31.26 -1.32
CA GLN A 272 43.11 29.92 -0.77
C GLN A 272 41.78 29.81 0.01
N LEU A 273 41.45 30.77 0.88
CA LEU A 273 40.18 30.81 1.60
C LEU A 273 38.97 30.89 0.67
N HIS A 274 39.06 31.67 -0.41
CA HIS A 274 37.99 31.74 -1.42
C HIS A 274 37.81 30.42 -2.19
N ASN A 275 38.92 29.73 -2.51
CA ASN A 275 38.88 28.41 -3.12
C ASN A 275 38.31 27.33 -2.17
N GLN A 276 38.54 27.45 -0.85
CA GLN A 276 37.92 26.58 0.14
C GLN A 276 36.42 26.88 0.33
N MET A 277 36.03 28.17 0.30
CA MET A 277 34.64 28.61 0.36
C MET A 277 33.81 28.06 -0.81
N THR A 278 34.31 28.22 -2.05
CA THR A 278 33.62 27.71 -3.25
C THR A 278 33.58 26.17 -3.30
N GLN A 279 34.59 25.47 -2.77
CA GLN A 279 34.53 24.01 -2.59
C GLN A 279 33.46 23.58 -1.58
N CYS A 280 33.30 24.32 -0.47
CA CYS A 280 32.22 24.06 0.50
C CYS A 280 30.83 24.34 -0.09
N GLU A 281 30.66 25.44 -0.82
CA GLU A 281 29.41 25.79 -1.53
C GLU A 281 29.01 24.70 -2.54
N GLU A 282 29.96 24.21 -3.33
CA GLU A 282 29.76 23.14 -4.31
C GLU A 282 29.42 21.78 -3.63
N LEU A 283 30.06 21.45 -2.51
CA LEU A 283 29.72 20.26 -1.73
C LEU A 283 28.33 20.34 -1.10
N VAL A 284 27.89 21.54 -0.67
CA VAL A 284 26.52 21.77 -0.19
C VAL A 284 25.52 21.65 -1.35
N ARG A 285 25.81 22.20 -2.53
CA ARG A 285 24.97 22.03 -3.73
C ARG A 285 24.78 20.55 -4.08
N GLN A 286 25.87 19.78 -4.10
CA GLN A 286 25.84 18.34 -4.38
C GLN A 286 25.07 17.53 -3.31
N SER A 287 25.15 17.91 -2.03
CA SER A 287 24.40 17.21 -0.97
C SER A 287 22.92 17.55 -0.98
N MET A 288 22.53 18.78 -1.36
CA MET A 288 21.12 19.13 -1.59
C MET A 288 20.55 18.42 -2.82
N GLU A 289 21.33 18.25 -3.89
CA GLU A 289 20.90 17.50 -5.08
C GLU A 289 20.74 15.99 -4.81
N THR A 290 21.62 15.37 -4.01
CA THR A 290 21.43 13.97 -3.60
C THR A 290 20.28 13.80 -2.61
N LEU A 291 20.07 14.75 -1.68
CA LEU A 291 18.91 14.75 -0.78
C LEU A 291 17.60 14.82 -1.57
N ALA A 292 17.45 15.78 -2.49
CA ALA A 292 16.24 15.92 -3.30
C ALA A 292 15.97 14.70 -4.20
N ALA A 293 17.02 14.03 -4.70
CA ALA A 293 16.89 12.78 -5.44
C ALA A 293 16.43 11.61 -4.55
N LEU A 294 16.92 11.53 -3.31
CA LEU A 294 16.50 10.54 -2.32
C LEU A 294 15.07 10.81 -1.81
N GLU A 295 14.70 12.06 -1.55
CA GLU A 295 13.32 12.46 -1.21
C GLU A 295 12.33 12.07 -2.32
N LEU A 296 12.71 12.25 -3.59
CA LEU A 296 11.90 11.83 -4.73
C LEU A 296 11.76 10.31 -4.81
N GLN A 297 12.84 9.55 -4.59
CA GLN A 297 12.78 8.07 -4.54
C GLN A 297 11.97 7.57 -3.34
N TYR A 298 12.12 8.19 -2.16
CA TYR A 298 11.36 7.88 -0.96
C TYR A 298 9.87 8.18 -1.14
N ALA A 299 9.52 9.32 -1.75
CA ALA A 299 8.14 9.65 -2.11
C ALA A 299 7.56 8.65 -3.13
N GLN A 300 8.34 8.26 -4.15
CA GLN A 300 7.94 7.22 -5.09
C GLN A 300 7.67 5.89 -4.39
N LEU A 301 8.55 5.44 -3.49
CA LEU A 301 8.36 4.21 -2.70
C LEU A 301 7.15 4.32 -1.77
N LYS A 302 7.13 5.32 -0.88
CA LYS A 302 6.11 5.53 0.16
C LYS A 302 4.70 5.71 -0.39
N PHE A 303 4.56 6.38 -1.53
CA PHE A 303 3.28 6.57 -2.21
C PHE A 303 3.05 5.57 -3.35
N SER A 304 3.97 4.63 -3.59
CA SER A 304 3.69 3.43 -4.38
C SER A 304 2.91 2.39 -3.57
N VAL A 305 1.64 2.73 -3.29
CA VAL A 305 0.55 1.74 -3.39
C VAL A 305 0.42 1.40 -4.88
N GLY A 306 1.46 0.75 -5.40
CA GLY A 306 1.84 0.91 -6.79
C GLY A 306 1.05 0.01 -7.72
N PRO A 307 1.13 0.23 -9.04
CA PRO A 307 0.64 -0.71 -10.05
C PRO A 307 1.16 -2.15 -9.86
N SER A 308 2.23 -2.36 -9.09
CA SER A 308 2.66 -3.67 -8.59
C SER A 308 1.69 -4.27 -7.57
N SER A 309 1.38 -3.57 -6.48
CA SER A 309 0.44 -4.01 -5.43
C SER A 309 -0.93 -4.30 -6.03
N ASP A 310 -1.46 -3.34 -6.78
CA ASP A 310 -2.68 -3.43 -7.61
C ASP A 310 -2.74 -4.69 -8.49
N ARG A 311 -1.62 -5.10 -9.10
CA ARG A 311 -1.55 -6.30 -9.95
C ARG A 311 -1.46 -7.57 -9.14
N PHE A 312 -0.81 -7.56 -7.97
CA PHE A 312 -0.76 -8.72 -7.08
C PHE A 312 -2.09 -8.97 -6.38
N GLU A 313 -2.82 -7.93 -5.97
CA GLU A 313 -4.18 -8.06 -5.45
C GLU A 313 -5.13 -8.59 -6.53
N ARG A 314 -5.13 -8.02 -7.75
CA ARG A 314 -5.93 -8.54 -8.87
C ARG A 314 -5.57 -9.98 -9.23
N LEU A 315 -4.28 -10.35 -9.29
CA LEU A 315 -3.86 -11.73 -9.54
C LEU A 315 -4.32 -12.68 -8.42
N LYS A 316 -4.33 -12.21 -7.16
CA LYS A 316 -4.88 -12.98 -6.04
C LYS A 316 -6.39 -13.15 -6.18
N GLU A 317 -7.13 -12.09 -6.48
CA GLU A 317 -8.59 -12.13 -6.72
C GLU A 317 -8.94 -13.06 -7.90
N GLU A 318 -8.19 -12.98 -9.01
CA GLU A 318 -8.32 -13.87 -10.17
C GLU A 318 -8.07 -15.34 -9.78
N MET A 319 -7.00 -15.63 -9.03
CA MET A 319 -6.72 -16.99 -8.54
C MET A 319 -7.74 -17.49 -7.50
N GLN A 320 -8.32 -16.60 -6.68
CA GLN A 320 -9.40 -16.94 -5.76
C GLN A 320 -10.68 -17.29 -6.51
N ALA A 321 -11.10 -16.46 -7.48
CA ALA A 321 -12.27 -16.74 -8.32
C ALA A 321 -12.09 -18.01 -9.18
N GLU A 322 -10.88 -18.27 -9.67
CA GLU A 322 -10.55 -19.53 -10.37
C GLU A 322 -10.57 -20.76 -9.47
N LEU A 323 -10.29 -20.62 -8.17
CA LEU A 323 -10.39 -21.69 -7.19
C LEU A 323 -11.86 -21.95 -6.83
N GLU A 324 -12.61 -20.90 -6.46
CA GLU A 324 -14.04 -20.96 -6.13
C GLU A 324 -14.85 -21.59 -7.28
N GLN A 325 -14.60 -21.20 -8.53
CA GLN A 325 -15.26 -21.81 -9.69
C GLN A 325 -14.95 -23.31 -9.83
N GLU A 326 -13.72 -23.74 -9.54
CA GLU A 326 -13.34 -25.15 -9.62
C GLU A 326 -13.91 -25.97 -8.45
N GLU A 327 -14.09 -25.34 -7.27
CA GLU A 327 -14.78 -25.91 -6.11
C GLU A 327 -16.28 -26.08 -6.34
N GLU A 328 -16.97 -25.06 -6.89
CA GLU A 328 -18.37 -25.17 -7.34
C GLU A 328 -18.54 -26.29 -8.36
N ARG A 329 -17.61 -26.38 -9.33
CA ARG A 329 -17.57 -27.48 -10.31
C ARG A 329 -17.37 -28.82 -9.63
N CYS A 330 -16.42 -28.95 -8.70
CA CYS A 330 -16.17 -30.19 -7.97
C CYS A 330 -17.42 -30.65 -7.20
N SER A 331 -18.04 -29.75 -6.43
CA SER A 331 -19.29 -30.00 -5.71
C SER A 331 -20.42 -30.44 -6.65
N HIS A 332 -20.59 -29.78 -7.80
CA HIS A 332 -21.59 -30.18 -8.81
C HIS A 332 -21.32 -31.57 -9.44
N TRP A 333 -20.10 -32.10 -9.38
CA TRP A 333 -19.79 -33.48 -9.79
C TRP A 333 -19.90 -34.50 -8.63
N GLU A 334 -19.60 -34.12 -7.39
CA GLU A 334 -19.94 -34.89 -6.19
C GLU A 334 -21.45 -35.16 -6.11
N ASP A 335 -22.23 -34.10 -6.31
CA ASP A 335 -23.69 -34.08 -6.34
C ASP A 335 -24.27 -35.03 -7.42
N LYS A 336 -23.61 -35.17 -8.58
CA LYS A 336 -23.95 -36.17 -9.62
C LYS A 336 -23.52 -37.59 -9.23
N LEU A 337 -22.35 -37.72 -8.60
CA LEU A 337 -21.79 -38.99 -8.17
C LEU A 337 -22.65 -39.62 -7.07
N GLU A 338 -23.07 -38.86 -6.05
CA GLU A 338 -23.98 -39.31 -5.00
C GLU A 338 -25.31 -39.79 -5.61
N LYS A 339 -25.90 -39.03 -6.54
CA LYS A 339 -27.15 -39.40 -7.22
C LYS A 339 -27.01 -40.70 -8.02
N ALA A 340 -25.86 -40.93 -8.66
CA ALA A 340 -25.56 -42.19 -9.33
C ALA A 340 -25.31 -43.35 -8.34
N GLN A 341 -24.60 -43.11 -7.23
CA GLN A 341 -24.38 -44.09 -6.17
C GLN A 341 -25.69 -44.52 -5.49
N SER A 342 -26.58 -43.56 -5.20
CA SER A 342 -27.89 -43.80 -4.59
C SER A 342 -28.81 -44.66 -5.48
N VAL A 343 -28.87 -44.36 -6.79
CA VAL A 343 -29.58 -45.19 -7.77
C VAL A 343 -29.01 -46.60 -7.82
N LEU A 344 -27.68 -46.73 -7.92
CA LEU A 344 -26.99 -48.02 -7.97
C LEU A 344 -27.22 -48.83 -6.68
N HIS A 345 -27.11 -48.23 -5.50
CA HIS A 345 -27.40 -48.87 -4.22
C HIS A 345 -28.88 -49.32 -4.12
N GLY A 346 -29.81 -48.53 -4.64
CA GLY A 346 -31.23 -48.90 -4.75
C GLY A 346 -31.44 -50.14 -5.62
N VAL A 347 -30.74 -50.24 -6.75
CA VAL A 347 -30.75 -51.43 -7.62
C VAL A 347 -30.12 -52.64 -6.92
N GLU A 348 -28.95 -52.49 -6.30
CA GLU A 348 -28.26 -53.55 -5.55
C GLU A 348 -29.13 -54.07 -4.40
N LYS A 349 -29.80 -53.18 -3.66
CA LYS A 349 -30.77 -53.54 -2.60
C LYS A 349 -31.98 -54.31 -3.14
N GLY A 350 -32.48 -53.93 -4.32
CA GLY A 350 -33.54 -54.67 -5.04
C GLY A 350 -33.10 -56.08 -5.45
N VAL A 351 -31.91 -56.20 -6.05
CA VAL A 351 -31.30 -57.49 -6.42
C VAL A 351 -31.08 -58.36 -5.18
N ASN A 352 -30.54 -57.81 -4.10
CA ASN A 352 -30.33 -58.53 -2.83
C ASN A 352 -31.67 -59.05 -2.24
N ASN A 353 -32.77 -58.28 -2.32
CA ASN A 353 -34.08 -58.75 -1.84
C ASN A 353 -34.65 -59.88 -2.70
N LEU A 354 -34.53 -59.78 -4.03
CA LEU A 354 -34.96 -60.84 -4.94
C LEU A 354 -34.12 -62.11 -4.77
N PHE A 355 -32.80 -61.97 -4.61
CA PHE A 355 -31.87 -63.07 -4.34
C PHE A 355 -32.24 -63.82 -3.05
N PHE A 356 -32.48 -63.08 -1.96
CA PHE A 356 -32.92 -63.65 -0.69
C PHE A 356 -34.25 -64.40 -0.81
N ARG A 357 -35.23 -63.85 -1.53
CA ARG A 357 -36.51 -64.52 -1.79
C ARG A 357 -36.36 -65.80 -2.63
N MET A 358 -35.46 -65.79 -3.62
CA MET A 358 -35.18 -66.96 -4.47
C MET A 358 -34.27 -68.01 -3.81
N SER A 359 -33.62 -67.69 -2.68
CA SER A 359 -32.66 -68.60 -2.01
C SER A 359 -33.27 -69.92 -1.54
N CYS A 360 -34.59 -69.96 -1.29
CA CYS A 360 -35.30 -71.19 -0.91
C CYS A 360 -35.61 -72.13 -2.08
N VAL A 361 -35.48 -71.67 -3.34
CA VAL A 361 -35.67 -72.51 -4.53
C VAL A 361 -34.43 -73.38 -4.70
N GLN A 362 -34.58 -74.69 -4.49
CA GLN A 362 -33.48 -75.65 -4.67
C GLN A 362 -33.28 -75.96 -6.16
N VAL A 363 -32.05 -75.77 -6.64
CA VAL A 363 -31.58 -76.15 -7.97
C VAL A 363 -30.42 -77.14 -7.79
N LYS A 364 -30.36 -78.16 -8.65
CA LYS A 364 -29.46 -79.32 -8.49
C LYS A 364 -27.97 -78.95 -8.49
N ASP A 365 -27.61 -77.83 -9.08
CA ASP A 365 -26.24 -77.39 -9.33
C ASP A 365 -25.84 -76.11 -8.53
N SER A 366 -26.63 -75.72 -7.51
CA SER A 366 -26.34 -74.54 -6.67
C SER A 366 -25.03 -74.71 -5.88
N PRO A 367 -24.06 -73.79 -6.00
CA PRO A 367 -22.96 -73.68 -5.03
C PRO A 367 -23.52 -73.48 -3.62
N ARG A 368 -22.84 -74.05 -2.61
CA ARG A 368 -23.36 -74.10 -1.23
C ARG A 368 -22.95 -72.90 -0.36
N GLU A 369 -22.04 -72.06 -0.87
CA GLU A 369 -21.53 -70.86 -0.19
C GLU A 369 -21.87 -69.64 -1.04
N LEU A 370 -22.90 -68.89 -0.63
CA LEU A 370 -23.44 -67.73 -1.36
C LEU A 370 -23.03 -66.38 -0.73
N GLY A 371 -21.95 -66.39 0.06
CA GLY A 371 -21.41 -65.20 0.71
C GLY A 371 -20.62 -64.32 -0.26
N GLY A 372 -20.86 -63.00 -0.21
CA GLY A 372 -20.02 -62.02 -0.94
C GLY A 372 -20.33 -61.79 -2.42
N LEU A 373 -21.23 -62.57 -3.05
CA LEU A 373 -21.56 -62.47 -4.48
C LEU A 373 -21.94 -61.05 -4.92
N ASP A 374 -21.48 -60.65 -6.11
CA ASP A 374 -21.84 -59.38 -6.72
C ASP A 374 -23.32 -59.33 -7.18
N ALA A 375 -23.85 -58.12 -7.38
CA ALA A 375 -25.20 -57.93 -7.91
C ALA A 375 -25.43 -58.61 -9.28
N ILE A 376 -24.42 -58.68 -10.16
CA ILE A 376 -24.54 -59.37 -11.45
C ILE A 376 -24.57 -60.89 -11.25
N GLU A 377 -23.75 -61.41 -10.34
CA GLU A 377 -23.70 -62.85 -10.04
C GLU A 377 -24.99 -63.33 -9.35
N LYS A 378 -25.55 -62.49 -8.48
CA LYS A 378 -26.87 -62.70 -7.87
C LYS A 378 -27.99 -62.71 -8.91
N LEU A 379 -27.95 -61.82 -9.91
CA LEU A 379 -28.91 -61.81 -11.02
C LEU A 379 -28.82 -63.09 -11.87
N ARG A 380 -27.60 -63.56 -12.18
CA ARG A 380 -27.36 -64.83 -12.87
C ARG A 380 -27.92 -66.02 -12.08
N GLU A 381 -27.72 -66.06 -10.77
CA GLU A 381 -28.23 -67.12 -9.88
C GLU A 381 -29.77 -67.09 -9.76
N ILE A 382 -30.38 -65.90 -9.68
CA ILE A 382 -31.85 -65.73 -9.78
C ILE A 382 -32.35 -66.26 -11.13
N GLY A 383 -31.64 -65.96 -12.22
CA GLY A 383 -31.94 -66.43 -13.58
C GLY A 383 -31.92 -67.96 -13.69
N ALA A 384 -30.96 -68.63 -13.04
CA ALA A 384 -30.89 -70.09 -12.99
C ALA A 384 -32.03 -70.73 -12.18
N ARG A 385 -32.51 -70.06 -11.12
CA ARG A 385 -33.60 -70.55 -10.24
C ARG A 385 -35.00 -70.30 -10.80
N LEU A 386 -35.17 -69.28 -11.65
CA LEU A 386 -36.47 -68.89 -12.22
C LEU A 386 -37.18 -70.03 -12.98
N PRO A 387 -36.53 -70.77 -13.91
CA PRO A 387 -37.17 -71.89 -14.61
C PRO A 387 -37.66 -72.99 -13.66
N THR A 388 -36.87 -73.36 -12.65
CA THR A 388 -37.26 -74.38 -11.66
C THR A 388 -38.47 -73.96 -10.83
N LEU A 389 -38.56 -72.68 -10.46
CA LEU A 389 -39.75 -72.13 -9.81
C LEU A 389 -40.95 -72.09 -10.76
N GLN A 390 -40.75 -71.78 -12.05
CA GLN A 390 -41.83 -71.74 -13.04
C GLN A 390 -42.42 -73.14 -13.31
N THR A 391 -41.59 -74.17 -13.45
CA THR A 391 -42.06 -75.56 -13.61
C THR A 391 -42.81 -76.03 -12.36
N THR A 392 -42.23 -75.87 -11.17
CA THR A 392 -42.85 -76.33 -9.91
C THR A 392 -44.09 -75.51 -9.49
N ALA A 393 -44.26 -74.28 -10.02
CA ALA A 393 -45.51 -73.54 -9.91
C ALA A 393 -46.59 -74.11 -10.85
N SER A 394 -46.23 -74.45 -12.09
CA SER A 394 -47.17 -75.02 -13.07
C SER A 394 -47.68 -76.40 -12.63
N GLU A 395 -46.79 -77.29 -12.17
CA GLU A 395 -47.11 -78.65 -11.71
C GLU A 395 -48.10 -78.67 -10.54
N LYS A 396 -47.99 -77.72 -9.60
CA LYS A 396 -48.82 -77.70 -8.38
C LYS A 396 -50.27 -77.26 -8.61
N THR A 397 -50.58 -76.69 -9.77
CA THR A 397 -51.89 -76.10 -10.09
C THR A 397 -53.02 -77.13 -10.07
N GLU A 398 -52.75 -78.38 -10.46
CA GLU A 398 -53.79 -79.40 -10.65
C GLU A 398 -54.12 -80.18 -9.35
N GLU A 399 -53.20 -80.23 -8.38
CA GLU A 399 -53.33 -81.09 -7.19
C GLU A 399 -53.67 -80.33 -5.89
N ASN A 400 -53.39 -79.02 -5.81
CA ASN A 400 -53.39 -78.28 -4.53
C ASN A 400 -54.58 -77.33 -4.31
N THR A 401 -55.54 -77.22 -5.24
CA THR A 401 -56.66 -76.26 -5.14
C THR A 401 -57.48 -76.44 -3.86
N ALA A 402 -57.84 -77.69 -3.53
CA ALA A 402 -58.64 -78.02 -2.35
C ALA A 402 -57.94 -77.73 -1.01
N ASP A 403 -56.60 -77.74 -0.96
CA ASP A 403 -55.85 -77.39 0.25
C ASP A 403 -55.53 -75.89 0.32
N HIS A 404 -55.32 -75.23 -0.83
CA HIS A 404 -55.20 -73.79 -0.89
C HIS A 404 -56.49 -73.08 -0.43
N GLU A 405 -57.66 -73.63 -0.77
CA GLU A 405 -58.97 -73.12 -0.32
C GLU A 405 -59.20 -73.32 1.19
N LYS A 406 -58.76 -74.46 1.75
CA LYS A 406 -58.76 -74.69 3.22
C LYS A 406 -57.81 -73.74 3.95
N VAL A 407 -56.61 -73.52 3.43
CA VAL A 407 -55.62 -72.59 4.01
C VAL A 407 -56.13 -71.14 3.93
N TRP A 408 -56.77 -70.75 2.83
CA TRP A 408 -57.46 -69.45 2.74
C TRP A 408 -58.58 -69.33 3.78
N SER A 409 -59.47 -70.32 3.87
CA SER A 409 -60.55 -70.35 4.86
C SER A 409 -60.04 -70.28 6.31
N PHE A 410 -58.92 -70.96 6.61
CA PHE A 410 -58.28 -70.94 7.92
C PHE A 410 -57.60 -69.60 8.24
N LEU A 411 -56.97 -68.95 7.26
CA LEU A 411 -56.40 -67.61 7.42
C LEU A 411 -57.49 -66.54 7.54
N GLU A 412 -58.59 -66.66 6.80
CA GLU A 412 -59.75 -65.77 6.90
C GLU A 412 -60.45 -65.90 8.26
N GLN A 413 -60.67 -67.13 8.75
CA GLN A 413 -61.17 -67.36 10.11
C GLN A 413 -60.19 -66.85 11.18
N SER A 414 -58.89 -67.09 11.03
CA SER A 414 -57.88 -66.62 11.99
C SER A 414 -57.80 -65.09 12.05
N THR A 415 -57.90 -64.42 10.91
CA THR A 415 -57.89 -62.94 10.84
C THR A 415 -59.20 -62.31 11.28
N MET A 416 -60.35 -62.97 11.09
CA MET A 416 -61.62 -62.56 11.72
C MET A 416 -61.57 -62.64 13.25
N MET A 417 -60.90 -63.66 13.80
CA MET A 417 -60.81 -63.89 15.26
C MET A 417 -59.74 -63.03 15.95
N GLU A 418 -58.89 -62.30 15.20
CA GLU A 418 -57.81 -61.50 15.80
C GLU A 418 -58.33 -60.18 16.41
N PRO A 419 -58.13 -59.91 17.72
CA PRO A 419 -58.73 -58.77 18.44
C PRO A 419 -58.48 -57.38 17.84
N ARG A 420 -57.46 -57.22 16.99
CA ARG A 420 -57.12 -55.95 16.32
C ARG A 420 -58.05 -55.62 15.13
N ASN A 421 -58.74 -56.62 14.55
CA ASN A 421 -59.51 -56.44 13.32
C ASN A 421 -60.98 -56.03 13.55
N TYR A 422 -61.50 -56.13 14.77
CA TYR A 422 -62.88 -55.73 15.16
C TYR A 422 -63.20 -54.22 15.05
N LYS A 423 -62.33 -53.41 14.42
CA LYS A 423 -62.51 -51.95 14.25
C LYS A 423 -62.71 -51.50 12.79
N ARG A 424 -63.41 -52.31 11.98
CA ARG A 424 -64.07 -51.83 10.76
C ARG A 424 -65.55 -52.22 10.74
N ALA A 425 -66.33 -51.53 11.57
CA ALA A 425 -67.75 -51.38 11.32
C ALA A 425 -67.94 -50.58 10.03
N SER A 426 -68.78 -51.06 9.12
CA SER A 426 -69.15 -50.38 7.89
C SER A 426 -70.05 -49.18 8.21
N SER A 427 -69.49 -47.97 8.19
CA SER A 427 -70.31 -46.75 8.21
C SER A 427 -71.16 -46.68 6.93
N PRO A 428 -72.45 -46.33 7.01
CA PRO A 428 -73.25 -46.07 5.82
C PRO A 428 -72.75 -44.83 5.09
N VAL A 429 -73.06 -44.77 3.79
CA VAL A 429 -72.74 -43.64 2.91
C VAL A 429 -73.60 -42.43 3.29
N TYR A 430 -72.95 -41.27 3.48
CA TYR A 430 -73.53 -39.98 3.08
C TYR A 430 -72.44 -39.06 2.52
N ASP A 431 -72.87 -37.98 1.88
CA ASP A 431 -72.13 -37.30 0.81
C ASP A 431 -71.22 -36.13 1.24
N SER A 432 -70.39 -35.70 0.27
CA SER A 432 -69.78 -34.38 0.08
C SER A 432 -68.37 -34.08 0.65
N THR A 433 -67.49 -33.81 -0.32
CA THR A 433 -66.38 -32.83 -0.36
C THR A 433 -65.08 -33.06 0.42
N SER A 434 -64.00 -33.20 -0.38
CA SER A 434 -62.63 -32.64 -0.24
C SER A 434 -61.61 -33.21 0.77
N GLU A 435 -60.35 -33.15 0.30
CA GLU A 435 -59.07 -33.16 1.05
C GLU A 435 -58.58 -34.46 1.70
N ASP A 436 -57.95 -35.27 0.84
CA ASP A 436 -56.63 -35.89 1.03
C ASP A 436 -55.97 -35.81 2.43
N THR A 437 -55.69 -36.98 3.01
CA THR A 437 -54.56 -37.18 3.94
C THR A 437 -54.12 -38.65 3.92
N PHE A 438 -52.99 -38.94 3.28
CA PHE A 438 -52.29 -40.23 3.44
C PHE A 438 -51.67 -40.34 4.83
N GLN A 439 -52.31 -41.09 5.73
CA GLN A 439 -51.83 -41.26 7.11
C GLN A 439 -50.81 -42.40 7.25
N PHE A 440 -49.55 -42.11 6.94
CA PHE A 440 -48.43 -43.01 7.29
C PHE A 440 -48.20 -43.00 8.81
N ARG A 441 -48.24 -44.17 9.45
CA ARG A 441 -47.71 -44.34 10.81
C ARG A 441 -46.20 -44.58 10.72
N SER A 442 -45.39 -43.57 11.05
CA SER A 442 -44.01 -43.84 11.50
C SER A 442 -44.05 -44.24 12.98
N GLN A 443 -43.12 -45.10 13.40
CA GLN A 443 -43.05 -45.65 14.76
C GLN A 443 -41.79 -45.12 15.47
N GLU A 444 -41.76 -43.80 15.65
CA GLU A 444 -40.69 -43.09 16.35
C GLU A 444 -41.34 -42.18 17.41
N GLU A 445 -41.05 -42.45 18.69
CA GLU A 445 -41.61 -41.72 19.84
C GLU A 445 -40.84 -40.41 20.09
N ASP A 446 -40.77 -39.55 19.07
CA ASP A 446 -40.30 -38.19 19.24
C ASP A 446 -41.32 -37.40 20.09
N CYS A 447 -40.82 -36.72 21.13
CA CYS A 447 -41.57 -35.82 22.01
C CYS A 447 -41.95 -34.50 21.30
N SER A 448 -42.64 -34.63 20.17
CA SER A 448 -43.30 -33.55 19.46
C SER A 448 -44.41 -32.96 20.35
N MET A 449 -44.20 -31.72 20.78
CA MET A 449 -45.19 -30.96 21.55
C MET A 449 -46.53 -30.96 20.82
N SER A 450 -47.64 -31.29 21.50
CA SER A 450 -48.96 -31.29 20.87
C SER A 450 -49.28 -29.92 20.27
N ARG A 451 -50.12 -29.90 19.23
CA ARG A 451 -50.60 -28.67 18.58
C ARG A 451 -51.21 -27.67 19.57
N GLU A 452 -51.80 -28.17 20.65
CA GLU A 452 -52.41 -27.43 21.75
C GLU A 452 -51.34 -26.89 22.70
N GLU A 453 -50.28 -27.67 22.96
CA GLU A 453 -49.11 -27.25 23.75
C GLU A 453 -48.28 -26.16 23.04
N ILE A 454 -48.11 -26.30 21.73
CA ILE A 454 -47.48 -25.28 20.86
C ILE A 454 -48.32 -24.00 20.88
N LYS A 455 -49.65 -24.10 20.77
CA LYS A 455 -50.56 -22.95 20.91
C LYS A 455 -50.46 -22.31 22.30
N ARG A 456 -50.41 -23.10 23.39
CA ARG A 456 -50.22 -22.57 24.76
C ARG A 456 -48.93 -21.76 24.89
N ARG A 457 -47.78 -22.30 24.45
CA ARG A 457 -46.51 -21.54 24.50
C ARG A 457 -46.48 -20.34 23.55
N SER A 458 -47.10 -20.43 22.38
CA SER A 458 -47.23 -19.29 21.45
C SER A 458 -48.02 -18.13 22.08
N ILE A 459 -49.16 -18.42 22.72
CA ILE A 459 -49.96 -17.42 23.45
C ILE A 459 -49.16 -16.83 24.61
N GLN A 460 -48.47 -17.65 25.40
CA GLN A 460 -47.63 -17.16 26.50
C GLN A 460 -46.48 -16.24 26.04
N LEU A 461 -45.82 -16.55 24.92
CA LEU A 461 -44.81 -15.67 24.31
C LEU A 461 -45.41 -14.34 23.87
N ILE A 462 -46.61 -14.36 23.28
CA ILE A 462 -47.35 -13.15 22.87
C ILE A 462 -47.78 -12.30 24.09
N GLU A 463 -48.18 -12.92 25.20
CA GLU A 463 -48.50 -12.21 26.44
C GLU A 463 -47.27 -11.61 27.12
N VAL A 464 -46.13 -12.32 27.12
CA VAL A 464 -44.85 -11.85 27.67
C VAL A 464 -44.29 -10.66 26.89
N HIS A 465 -44.44 -10.65 25.56
CA HIS A 465 -43.92 -9.59 24.70
C HIS A 465 -44.92 -8.45 24.40
N GLN A 466 -46.16 -8.51 24.88
CA GLN A 466 -47.07 -7.37 24.76
C GLN A 466 -46.66 -6.21 25.69
N PRO A 467 -46.44 -4.99 25.17
CA PRO A 467 -46.04 -3.85 26.00
C PRO A 467 -47.19 -3.44 26.94
N LYS A 468 -46.95 -3.57 28.25
CA LYS A 468 -47.91 -3.22 29.30
C LYS A 468 -48.46 -1.80 29.10
N LYS A 469 -49.74 -1.69 28.75
CA LYS A 469 -50.44 -0.40 28.61
C LYS A 469 -50.30 0.40 29.91
N LYS A 470 -49.70 1.59 29.84
CA LYS A 470 -49.50 2.45 31.01
C LYS A 470 -50.85 2.84 31.59
N ALA A 471 -51.06 2.59 32.89
CA ALA A 471 -52.24 3.04 33.60
C ALA A 471 -52.30 4.58 33.60
N GLN A 472 -53.47 5.11 33.24
CA GLN A 472 -53.70 6.55 33.10
C GLN A 472 -53.82 7.20 34.49
N ARG A 473 -52.75 7.85 34.96
CA ARG A 473 -52.76 8.56 36.25
C ARG A 473 -53.71 9.76 36.20
N SER A 474 -54.79 9.70 36.98
CA SER A 474 -55.73 10.81 37.18
C SER A 474 -55.09 11.92 38.02
N ASN A 475 -54.99 13.13 37.46
CA ASN A 475 -54.65 14.33 38.23
C ASN A 475 -55.90 14.83 38.95
N THR A 476 -56.12 14.36 40.18
CA THR A 476 -57.12 14.93 41.08
C THR A 476 -56.50 16.08 41.86
N LYS A 477 -57.06 17.29 41.76
CA LYS A 477 -56.72 18.40 42.65
C LYS A 477 -57.39 18.20 44.01
N SER A 478 -56.64 18.33 45.10
CA SER A 478 -56.98 19.19 46.25
C SER A 478 -55.73 19.44 47.09
#